data_AF-A0AAI8CJJ1-F1
#
_entry.id   AF-A0AAI8CJJ1-F1
#
_cell.length_a   1.000
_cell.length_b   1.000
_cell.length_c   1.000
_cell.angle_alpha   90.00
_cell.angle_beta   90.00
_cell.angle_gamma   90.00
#
_symmetry.space_group_name_H-M   'P 1'
#
loop_
_entity.id
_entity.type
_entity.pdbx_description
1 polymer ?
#
loop_
_entity_poly.entity_id
_entity_poly.type
_entity_poly.pdbx_seq_one_letter_code
_entity_poly.pdbx_strand_id
1 'polypeptide(L)'
;MTKKQIFYFGLFASIVLLSSGFRPFKMEMYPWLHTLEKRDVCTVPMEVEVGQQFFDVPFTGKTFVGFTQSIGVRESQGIYNIVNSLGYLGKYQFGTETLAALGIEDQAHFLSSKQLQEKAFLANLARNKWELRREIANYSGMEICGITITESGILAAAHLGGVGSVKRFLKTNGNRKCRDGYGTSIAEYLKKFAGYNTSCVEPNKKAKAQHYTF
;
A
#
# COMPACT_ATOMS: atom_id res chain seq x y z
N MET A 1 -47.36 -36.44 9.38
CA MET A 1 -46.33 -35.66 8.65
C MET A 1 -45.80 -36.48 7.49
N THR A 2 -45.83 -35.95 6.28
CA THR A 2 -45.24 -36.62 5.11
C THR A 2 -43.71 -36.51 5.15
N LYS A 3 -42.98 -37.46 4.54
CA LYS A 3 -41.50 -37.42 4.49
C LYS A 3 -40.95 -36.09 3.96
N LYS A 4 -41.68 -35.44 3.05
CA LYS A 4 -41.36 -34.09 2.54
C LYS A 4 -41.48 -33.01 3.63
N GLN A 5 -42.49 -33.07 4.49
CA GLN A 5 -42.65 -32.11 5.60
C GLN A 5 -41.53 -32.22 6.64
N ILE A 6 -41.05 -33.44 6.93
CA ILE A 6 -39.93 -33.64 7.87
C ILE A 6 -38.63 -33.05 7.28
N PHE A 7 -38.41 -33.23 5.97
CA PHE A 7 -37.25 -32.66 5.27
C PHE A 7 -37.24 -31.13 5.30
N TYR A 8 -38.38 -30.49 5.00
CA TYR A 8 -38.48 -29.03 5.05
C TYR A 8 -38.36 -28.47 6.46
N PHE A 9 -38.86 -29.19 7.48
CA PHE A 9 -38.67 -28.79 8.88
C PHE A 9 -37.19 -28.85 9.31
N GLY A 10 -36.47 -29.91 8.90
CA GLY A 10 -35.05 -30.03 9.16
C GLY A 10 -34.21 -28.94 8.48
N LEU A 11 -34.55 -28.63 7.23
CA LEU A 11 -33.89 -27.55 6.46
C LEU A 11 -34.14 -26.17 7.10
N PHE A 12 -35.35 -25.93 7.59
CA PHE A 12 -35.66 -24.67 8.27
C PHE A 12 -34.92 -24.54 9.61
N ALA A 13 -34.85 -25.63 10.39
CA ALA A 13 -34.13 -25.64 11.67
C ALA A 13 -32.62 -25.41 11.51
N SER A 14 -32.00 -25.94 10.45
CA SER A 14 -30.56 -25.72 10.19
C SER A 14 -30.25 -24.29 9.75
N ILE A 15 -31.13 -23.66 8.95
CA ILE A 15 -31.00 -22.25 8.55
C ILE A 15 -31.12 -21.32 9.76
N VAL A 16 -32.03 -21.62 10.69
CA VAL A 16 -32.22 -20.83 11.93
C VAL A 16 -31.02 -20.98 12.87
N LEU A 17 -30.45 -22.18 13.00
CA LEU A 17 -29.23 -22.40 13.79
C LEU A 17 -28.02 -21.65 13.21
N LEU A 18 -27.83 -21.69 11.89
CA LEU A 18 -26.74 -20.98 11.20
C LEU A 18 -26.90 -19.45 11.26
N SER A 19 -28.13 -18.92 11.24
CA SER A 19 -28.37 -17.47 11.33
C SER A 19 -28.29 -16.92 12.76
N SER A 20 -28.49 -17.75 13.78
CA SER A 20 -28.40 -17.34 15.19
C SER A 20 -26.99 -16.93 15.65
N GLY A 21 -25.95 -17.34 14.92
CA GLY A 21 -24.56 -16.97 15.19
C GLY A 21 -24.13 -15.61 14.61
N PHE A 22 -24.89 -15.06 13.66
CA PHE A 22 -24.63 -13.74 13.09
C PHE A 22 -25.36 -12.68 13.91
N ARG A 23 -24.74 -12.18 14.99
CA ARG A 23 -25.16 -10.90 15.54
C ARG A 23 -24.86 -9.82 14.49
N PRO A 24 -25.81 -8.94 14.13
CA PRO A 24 -25.48 -7.79 13.32
C PRO A 24 -24.44 -6.98 14.10
N PHE A 25 -23.27 -6.74 13.50
CA PHE A 25 -22.32 -5.78 14.06
C PHE A 25 -23.01 -4.41 14.03
N LYS A 26 -23.56 -4.01 15.17
CA LYS A 26 -24.07 -2.65 15.36
C LYS A 26 -22.87 -1.73 15.44
N MET A 27 -22.47 -1.20 14.30
CA MET A 27 -21.57 -0.07 14.24
C MET A 27 -22.41 1.17 14.52
N GLU A 28 -22.53 1.55 15.79
CA GLU A 28 -22.99 2.90 16.11
C GLU A 28 -21.87 3.86 15.71
N MET A 29 -22.11 4.55 14.58
CA MET A 29 -21.24 5.59 14.08
C MET A 29 -21.35 6.78 15.03
N TYR A 30 -20.38 6.90 15.93
CA TYR A 30 -20.36 7.98 16.91
C TYR A 30 -20.16 9.35 16.22
N PRO A 31 -20.92 10.40 16.59
CA PRO A 31 -20.95 11.72 15.91
C PRO A 31 -19.64 12.52 15.83
N TRP A 32 -18.51 11.97 16.26
CA TRP A 32 -17.24 12.70 16.43
C TRP A 32 -16.48 12.98 15.12
N LEU A 33 -17.05 12.61 13.96
CA LEU A 33 -16.58 13.06 12.64
C LEU A 33 -17.01 14.51 12.37
N HIS A 34 -16.59 15.44 13.23
CA HIS A 34 -16.72 16.88 13.01
C HIS A 34 -15.37 17.57 13.20
N THR A 35 -14.60 17.63 12.12
CA THR A 35 -13.78 18.81 11.88
C THR A 35 -14.74 19.99 11.67
N LEU A 36 -14.84 20.85 12.68
CA LEU A 36 -14.68 22.31 12.62
C LEU A 36 -15.44 23.02 13.75
N GLU A 37 -14.69 23.89 14.43
CA GLU A 37 -15.11 25.12 15.13
C GLU A 37 -15.92 25.07 16.44
N LYS A 38 -15.23 25.59 17.48
CA LYS A 38 -15.60 26.75 18.33
C LYS A 38 -16.11 26.51 19.77
N ARG A 39 -15.25 27.03 20.68
CA ARG A 39 -15.46 27.67 21.99
C ARG A 39 -15.47 26.80 23.25
N ASP A 40 -14.33 26.91 23.95
CA ASP A 40 -14.07 26.96 25.39
C ASP A 40 -15.20 26.49 26.33
N VAL A 41 -15.11 25.22 26.73
CA VAL A 41 -15.65 24.76 28.02
C VAL A 41 -14.55 23.99 28.72
N CYS A 42 -13.94 24.61 29.73
CA CYS A 42 -12.95 23.95 30.59
C CYS A 42 -13.66 22.91 31.45
N THR A 43 -13.37 21.64 31.22
CA THR A 43 -13.75 20.53 32.10
C THR A 43 -12.50 19.95 32.75
N VAL A 44 -12.61 19.60 34.03
CA VAL A 44 -11.50 19.04 34.81
C VAL A 44 -11.43 17.54 34.52
N PRO A 45 -10.24 17.00 34.17
CA PRO A 45 -10.13 15.62 33.76
C PRO A 45 -10.38 14.65 34.91
N MET A 46 -11.04 13.52 34.60
CA MET A 46 -11.39 12.49 35.57
C MET A 46 -10.16 11.63 35.93
N GLU A 47 -10.13 11.00 37.12
CA GLU A 47 -9.01 10.14 37.58
C GLU A 47 -8.59 9.07 36.55
N VAL A 48 -9.52 8.60 35.72
CA VAL A 48 -9.28 7.65 34.62
C VAL A 48 -8.48 8.26 33.46
N GLU A 49 -8.65 9.55 33.18
CA GLU A 49 -7.96 10.27 32.11
C GLU A 49 -6.50 10.57 32.46
N VAL A 50 -6.20 10.72 33.76
CA VAL A 50 -4.83 10.91 34.27
C VAL A 50 -3.94 9.69 34.01
N GLY A 51 -4.53 8.50 33.81
CA GLY A 51 -3.82 7.25 33.54
C GLY A 51 -3.71 6.85 32.07
N GLN A 52 -4.38 7.56 31.15
CA GLN A 52 -4.36 7.21 29.73
C GLN A 52 -3.20 7.91 29.02
N GLN A 53 -2.13 7.16 28.71
CA GLN A 53 -1.15 7.57 27.72
C GLN A 53 -1.84 7.66 26.36
N PHE A 54 -2.17 8.88 25.93
CA PHE A 54 -2.51 9.15 24.54
C PHE A 54 -1.29 8.79 23.68
N PHE A 55 -1.42 7.74 22.87
CA PHE A 55 -0.45 7.46 21.83
C PHE A 55 -0.63 8.51 20.73
N ASP A 56 0.37 9.38 20.54
CA ASP A 56 0.51 10.18 19.33
C ASP A 56 0.78 9.24 18.15
N VAL A 57 -0.27 8.67 17.57
CA VAL A 57 -0.13 7.87 16.35
C VAL A 57 -0.04 8.84 15.17
N PRO A 58 1.12 8.97 14.49
CA PRO A 58 1.24 9.91 13.39
C PRO A 58 0.34 9.45 12.24
N PHE A 59 -0.73 10.19 11.96
CA PHE A 59 -1.53 9.97 10.76
C PHE A 59 -0.73 10.48 9.54
N THR A 60 -0.05 9.57 8.85
CA THR A 60 0.82 9.92 7.72
C THR A 60 0.06 10.41 6.48
N GLY A 61 -1.25 10.15 6.39
CA GLY A 61 -2.10 10.59 5.29
C GLY A 61 -1.51 10.30 3.89
N LYS A 62 -1.69 11.24 2.96
CA LYS A 62 -1.13 11.19 1.60
C LYS A 62 0.26 11.82 1.48
N THR A 63 1.04 11.83 2.56
CA THR A 63 2.45 12.28 2.53
C THR A 63 3.37 11.24 1.89
N PHE A 64 4.60 11.63 1.61
CA PHE A 64 5.62 10.69 1.15
C PHE A 64 5.91 9.57 2.16
N VAL A 65 5.91 9.88 3.46
CA VAL A 65 6.06 8.86 4.52
C VAL A 65 4.86 7.89 4.47
N GLY A 66 3.65 8.41 4.27
CA GLY A 66 2.48 7.55 4.09
C GLY A 66 2.59 6.63 2.88
N PHE A 67 3.16 7.11 1.78
CA PHE A 67 3.42 6.31 0.58
C PHE A 67 4.39 5.16 0.86
N THR A 68 5.54 5.44 1.47
CA THR A 68 6.56 4.43 1.76
C THR A 68 6.02 3.37 2.74
N GLN A 69 5.35 3.79 3.81
CA GLN A 69 4.77 2.86 4.77
C GLN A 69 3.66 2.01 4.16
N SER A 70 2.79 2.61 3.33
CA SER A 70 1.71 1.87 2.67
C SER A 70 2.24 0.79 1.72
N ILE A 71 3.32 1.08 0.99
CA ILE A 71 3.97 0.08 0.15
C ILE A 71 4.60 -1.00 1.02
N GLY A 72 5.40 -0.63 2.04
CA GLY A 72 6.02 -1.62 2.93
C GLY A 72 5.00 -2.56 3.59
N VAL A 73 3.85 -2.04 4.01
CA VAL A 73 2.75 -2.85 4.54
C VAL A 73 2.15 -3.78 3.47
N ARG A 74 1.94 -3.29 2.24
CA ARG A 74 1.41 -4.11 1.14
C ARG A 74 2.35 -5.24 0.73
N GLU A 75 3.65 -4.97 0.73
CA GLU A 75 4.69 -5.90 0.28
C GLU A 75 5.02 -6.96 1.35
N SER A 76 5.12 -6.58 2.62
CA SER A 76 5.68 -7.44 3.68
C SER A 76 5.06 -7.25 5.06
N GLN A 77 3.98 -6.48 5.19
CA GLN A 77 3.45 -6.00 6.48
C GLN A 77 4.47 -5.15 7.27
N GLY A 78 5.47 -4.57 6.58
CA GLY A 78 6.52 -3.74 7.21
C GLY A 78 7.71 -4.53 7.75
N ILE A 79 7.82 -5.83 7.45
CA ILE A 79 8.86 -6.72 7.99
C ILE A 79 10.14 -6.60 7.16
N TYR A 80 11.25 -6.18 7.78
CA TYR A 80 12.53 -5.95 7.08
C TYR A 80 13.35 -7.23 6.85
N ASN A 81 13.17 -8.27 7.65
CA ASN A 81 14.01 -9.47 7.66
C ASN A 81 13.26 -10.68 7.10
N ILE A 82 12.53 -10.49 5.99
CA ILE A 82 11.73 -11.53 5.35
C ILE A 82 12.17 -11.75 3.91
N VAL A 83 12.10 -12.99 3.45
CA VAL A 83 12.28 -13.38 2.05
C VAL A 83 11.06 -14.21 1.65
N ASN A 84 10.40 -13.85 0.55
CA ASN A 84 9.25 -14.62 0.07
C ASN A 84 9.67 -15.85 -0.74
N SER A 85 8.70 -16.67 -1.14
CA SER A 85 8.95 -17.90 -1.92
C SER A 85 9.56 -17.67 -3.31
N LEU A 86 9.50 -16.45 -3.84
CA LEU A 86 10.13 -16.05 -5.12
C LEU A 86 11.51 -15.40 -4.91
N GLY A 87 12.02 -15.33 -3.68
CA GLY A 87 13.34 -14.77 -3.37
C GLY A 87 13.38 -13.25 -3.23
N TYR A 88 12.24 -12.57 -3.13
CA TYR A 88 12.21 -11.11 -2.92
C TYR A 88 12.45 -10.76 -1.46
N LEU A 89 13.24 -9.70 -1.21
CA LEU A 89 13.86 -9.42 0.07
C LEU A 89 13.29 -8.19 0.77
N GLY A 90 13.07 -8.33 2.07
CA GLY A 90 12.84 -7.26 3.03
C GLY A 90 11.51 -6.52 2.91
N LYS A 91 11.45 -5.35 3.55
CA LYS A 91 10.21 -4.59 3.74
C LYS A 91 9.49 -4.29 2.44
N TYR A 92 10.26 -4.00 1.40
CA TYR A 92 9.75 -3.59 0.10
C TYR A 92 9.78 -4.70 -0.94
N GLN A 93 10.10 -5.94 -0.53
CA GLN A 93 10.19 -7.11 -1.40
C GLN A 93 10.98 -6.80 -2.67
N PHE A 94 12.28 -6.57 -2.52
CA PHE A 94 13.18 -6.28 -3.64
C PHE A 94 13.69 -7.55 -4.32
N GLY A 95 13.75 -7.55 -5.65
CA GLY A 95 14.46 -8.58 -6.41
C GLY A 95 15.98 -8.35 -6.40
N THR A 96 16.76 -9.43 -6.40
CA THR A 96 18.23 -9.40 -6.35
C THR A 96 18.87 -8.59 -7.48
N GLU A 97 18.34 -8.70 -8.70
CA GLU A 97 18.79 -7.97 -9.89
C GLU A 97 18.60 -6.46 -9.72
N THR A 98 17.50 -6.05 -9.09
CA THR A 98 17.20 -4.65 -8.81
C THR A 98 18.16 -4.12 -7.72
N LEU A 99 18.42 -4.91 -6.68
CA LEU A 99 19.41 -4.56 -5.65
C LEU A 99 20.81 -4.38 -6.25
N ALA A 100 21.26 -5.31 -7.08
CA ALA A 100 22.54 -5.21 -7.79
C ALA A 100 22.59 -3.95 -8.66
N ALA A 101 21.52 -3.65 -9.41
CA ALA A 101 21.41 -2.42 -10.17
C ALA A 101 21.55 -1.17 -9.28
N LEU A 102 21.06 -1.21 -8.04
CA LEU A 102 21.16 -0.14 -7.03
C LEU A 102 22.49 -0.14 -6.25
N GLY A 103 23.39 -1.08 -6.53
CA GLY A 103 24.72 -1.18 -5.92
C GLY A 103 24.75 -2.00 -4.62
N ILE A 104 23.82 -2.93 -4.45
CA ILE A 104 23.72 -3.80 -3.28
C ILE A 104 23.80 -5.24 -3.76
N GLU A 105 24.90 -5.92 -3.44
CA GLU A 105 25.13 -7.32 -3.81
C GLU A 105 25.00 -8.28 -2.61
N ASP A 106 25.34 -7.80 -1.41
CA ASP A 106 25.22 -8.56 -0.18
C ASP A 106 23.78 -8.56 0.35
N GLN A 107 23.08 -9.68 0.12
CA GLN A 107 21.71 -9.89 0.56
C GLN A 107 21.57 -10.01 2.08
N ALA A 108 22.56 -10.60 2.76
CA ALA A 108 22.51 -10.79 4.21
C ALA A 108 22.63 -9.44 4.91
N HIS A 109 23.58 -8.60 4.47
CA HIS A 109 23.72 -7.23 4.94
C HIS A 109 22.48 -6.37 4.60
N PHE A 110 21.88 -6.58 3.43
CA PHE A 110 20.63 -5.90 3.07
C PHE A 110 19.47 -6.23 4.01
N LEU A 111 19.29 -7.51 4.36
CA LEU A 111 18.23 -7.95 5.28
C LEU A 111 18.48 -7.49 6.73
N SER A 112 19.74 -7.36 7.14
CA SER A 112 20.08 -6.89 8.49
C SER A 112 20.01 -5.36 8.65
N SER A 113 20.10 -4.60 7.55
CA SER A 113 20.16 -3.13 7.59
C SER A 113 18.85 -2.47 7.13
N LYS A 114 17.99 -2.09 8.09
CA LYS A 114 16.76 -1.33 7.80
C LYS A 114 17.04 -0.06 7.00
N GLN A 115 18.09 0.67 7.37
CA GLN A 115 18.49 1.90 6.71
C GLN A 115 18.86 1.65 5.24
N LEU A 116 19.57 0.56 4.93
CA LEU A 116 19.92 0.23 3.55
C LEU A 116 18.68 -0.08 2.70
N GLN A 117 17.66 -0.73 3.27
CA GLN A 117 16.39 -0.98 2.57
C GLN A 117 15.64 0.32 2.25
N GLU A 118 15.59 1.26 3.19
CA GLU A 118 14.99 2.57 2.96
C GLU A 118 15.75 3.37 1.88
N LYS A 119 17.10 3.34 1.90
CA LYS A 119 17.95 3.95 0.86
C LYS A 119 17.74 3.31 -0.51
N ALA A 120 17.65 1.98 -0.57
CA ALA A 120 17.39 1.25 -1.80
C ALA A 120 16.02 1.62 -2.39
N PHE A 121 15.01 1.77 -1.53
CA PHE A 121 13.67 2.21 -1.93
C PHE A 121 13.68 3.61 -2.57
N LEU A 122 14.32 4.60 -1.93
CA LEU A 122 14.47 5.94 -2.49
C LEU A 122 15.22 5.93 -3.84
N ALA A 123 16.33 5.19 -3.91
CA ALA A 123 17.11 5.09 -5.14
C ALA A 123 16.31 4.43 -6.28
N ASN A 124 15.51 3.41 -5.99
CA ASN A 124 14.64 2.77 -6.97
C ASN A 124 13.56 3.73 -7.47
N LEU A 125 12.90 4.46 -6.56
CA LEU A 125 11.90 5.47 -6.92
C LEU A 125 12.48 6.55 -7.82
N ALA A 126 13.68 7.06 -7.51
CA ALA A 126 14.34 8.08 -8.32
C ALA A 126 14.68 7.58 -9.74
N ARG A 127 15.12 6.32 -9.89
CA ARG A 127 15.32 5.71 -11.21
C ARG A 127 14.03 5.54 -11.97
N ASN A 128 13.00 5.00 -11.31
CA ASN A 128 11.69 4.82 -11.91
C ASN A 128 11.08 6.15 -12.34
N LYS A 129 11.17 7.19 -11.50
CA LYS A 129 10.71 8.54 -11.83
C LYS A 129 11.46 9.12 -13.02
N TRP A 130 12.77 8.92 -13.09
CA TRP A 130 13.54 9.31 -14.28
C TRP A 130 13.06 8.57 -15.53
N GLU A 131 12.97 7.25 -15.49
CA GLU A 131 12.61 6.40 -16.64
C GLU A 131 11.16 6.59 -17.12
N LEU A 132 10.26 7.00 -16.22
CA LEU A 132 8.84 7.23 -16.47
C LEU A 132 8.46 8.72 -16.55
N ARG A 133 9.42 9.65 -16.54
CA ARG A 133 9.15 11.10 -16.51
C ARG A 133 8.18 11.58 -17.61
N ARG A 134 8.25 10.96 -18.80
CA ARG A 134 7.35 11.26 -19.93
C ARG A 134 5.97 10.70 -19.68
N GLU A 135 5.88 9.46 -19.20
CA GLU A 135 4.61 8.85 -18.83
C GLU A 135 3.92 9.59 -17.68
N ILE A 136 4.68 10.02 -16.67
CA ILE A 136 4.16 10.84 -15.57
C ILE A 136 3.60 12.16 -16.12
N ALA A 137 4.36 12.87 -16.95
CA ALA A 137 3.92 14.14 -17.54
C ALA A 137 2.68 13.98 -18.44
N ASN A 138 2.63 12.91 -19.22
CA ASN A 138 1.57 12.73 -20.23
C ASN A 138 0.28 12.12 -19.67
N TYR A 139 0.35 11.30 -18.63
CA TYR A 139 -0.81 10.54 -18.15
C TYR A 139 -1.32 10.96 -16.77
N SER A 140 -0.56 11.72 -15.98
CA SER A 140 -1.05 12.16 -14.66
C SER A 140 -2.31 13.01 -14.80
N GLY A 141 -3.34 12.71 -14.01
CA GLY A 141 -4.65 13.33 -14.07
C GLY A 141 -5.62 12.68 -15.06
N MET A 142 -5.16 11.81 -15.95
CA MET A 142 -6.04 11.07 -16.87
C MET A 142 -6.78 9.94 -16.14
N GLU A 143 -7.92 9.55 -16.71
CA GLU A 143 -8.65 8.36 -16.27
C GLU A 143 -8.48 7.23 -17.29
N ILE A 144 -7.98 6.08 -16.84
CA ILE A 144 -7.84 4.88 -17.67
C ILE A 144 -8.52 3.72 -16.94
N CYS A 145 -9.50 3.08 -17.58
CA CYS A 145 -10.27 1.97 -17.01
C CYS A 145 -10.87 2.29 -15.62
N GLY A 146 -11.37 3.51 -15.40
CA GLY A 146 -11.92 3.92 -14.10
C GLY A 146 -10.87 4.20 -13.02
N ILE A 147 -9.61 4.36 -13.40
CA ILE A 147 -8.49 4.64 -12.49
C ILE A 147 -7.91 6.01 -12.84
N THR A 148 -7.94 6.95 -11.90
CA THR A 148 -7.20 8.20 -11.99
C THR A 148 -5.71 7.92 -11.89
N ILE A 149 -5.00 8.18 -12.98
CA ILE A 149 -3.55 7.99 -13.06
C ILE A 149 -2.86 9.13 -12.32
N THR A 150 -1.92 8.80 -11.44
CA THR A 150 -1.15 9.77 -10.65
C THR A 150 0.32 9.36 -10.62
N GLU A 151 1.23 10.31 -10.36
CA GLU A 151 2.66 10.03 -10.24
C GLU A 151 2.93 8.91 -9.22
N SER A 152 2.35 9.00 -8.02
CA SER A 152 2.53 8.00 -6.96
C SER A 152 2.01 6.62 -7.37
N GLY A 153 0.85 6.54 -8.03
CA GLY A 153 0.35 5.29 -8.59
C GLY A 153 1.29 4.70 -9.63
N ILE A 154 1.82 5.53 -10.54
CA ILE A 154 2.79 5.12 -11.57
C ILE A 154 4.06 4.55 -10.93
N LEU A 155 4.61 5.25 -9.93
CA LEU A 155 5.84 4.84 -9.24
C LEU A 155 5.64 3.54 -8.46
N ALA A 156 4.51 3.38 -7.76
CA ALA A 156 4.19 2.14 -7.07
C ALA A 156 4.02 0.97 -8.05
N ALA A 157 3.30 1.18 -9.15
CA ALA A 157 3.11 0.12 -10.14
C ALA A 157 4.44 -0.26 -10.83
N ALA A 158 5.35 0.70 -11.01
CA ALA A 158 6.70 0.43 -11.49
C ALA A 158 7.54 -0.34 -10.47
N HIS A 159 7.35 -0.12 -9.17
CA HIS A 159 7.95 -0.93 -8.11
C HIS A 159 7.49 -2.40 -8.20
N LEU A 160 6.19 -2.63 -8.39
CA LEU A 160 5.61 -3.98 -8.51
C LEU A 160 6.11 -4.75 -9.73
N GLY A 161 5.88 -4.20 -10.93
CA GLY A 161 6.03 -4.94 -12.19
C GLY A 161 7.04 -4.34 -13.16
N GLY A 162 7.81 -3.35 -12.72
CA GLY A 162 8.81 -2.66 -13.53
C GLY A 162 8.25 -1.59 -14.46
N VAL A 163 9.13 -0.70 -14.89
CA VAL A 163 8.86 0.42 -15.81
C VAL A 163 8.19 -0.05 -17.11
N GLY A 164 8.64 -1.16 -17.68
CA GLY A 164 8.12 -1.68 -18.95
C GLY A 164 6.64 -2.08 -18.87
N SER A 165 6.22 -2.64 -17.73
CA SER A 165 4.83 -3.05 -17.50
C SER A 165 3.90 -1.85 -17.40
N VAL A 166 4.35 -0.78 -16.72
CA VAL A 166 3.61 0.49 -16.64
C VAL A 166 3.49 1.14 -18.01
N LYS A 167 4.60 1.25 -18.76
CA LYS A 167 4.59 1.81 -20.13
C LYS A 167 3.61 1.06 -21.03
N ARG A 168 3.57 -0.27 -20.94
CA ARG A 168 2.65 -1.11 -21.72
C ARG A 168 1.19 -0.90 -21.33
N PHE A 169 0.90 -0.83 -20.03
CA PHE A 169 -0.45 -0.56 -19.53
C PHE A 169 -0.96 0.79 -20.04
N LEU A 170 -0.17 1.85 -19.85
CA LEU A 170 -0.56 3.22 -20.25
C LEU A 170 -0.73 3.33 -21.78
N LYS A 171 0.22 2.84 -22.57
CA LYS A 171 0.15 2.90 -24.05
C LYS A 171 -1.01 2.13 -24.65
N THR A 172 -1.55 1.14 -23.95
CA THR A 172 -2.68 0.34 -24.43
C THR A 172 -3.99 0.76 -23.80
N ASN A 173 -4.04 1.89 -23.09
CA ASN A 173 -5.20 2.35 -22.32
C ASN A 173 -5.80 1.23 -21.45
N GLY A 174 -4.93 0.45 -20.80
CA GLY A 174 -5.31 -0.64 -19.91
C GLY A 174 -5.74 -1.95 -20.58
N ASN A 175 -5.75 -2.02 -21.92
CA ASN A 175 -6.14 -3.25 -22.64
C ASN A 175 -5.18 -4.42 -22.41
N ARG A 176 -3.90 -4.16 -22.14
CA ARG A 176 -2.95 -5.21 -21.72
C ARG A 176 -2.82 -5.26 -20.20
N LYS A 177 -3.32 -6.35 -19.61
CA LYS A 177 -3.17 -6.66 -18.18
C LYS A 177 -1.75 -7.17 -17.90
N CYS A 178 -0.96 -6.39 -17.18
CA CYS A 178 0.33 -6.80 -16.65
C CYS A 178 0.16 -7.24 -15.19
N ARG A 179 0.72 -8.40 -14.82
CA ARG A 179 0.68 -8.95 -13.47
C ARG A 179 2.07 -9.38 -13.00
N ASP A 180 2.29 -9.40 -11.69
CA ASP A 180 3.49 -9.97 -11.06
C ASP A 180 3.41 -11.52 -11.00
N GLY A 181 4.41 -12.14 -10.38
CA GLY A 181 4.48 -13.60 -10.19
C GLY A 181 3.39 -14.19 -9.29
N TYR A 182 2.72 -13.37 -8.45
CA TYR A 182 1.59 -13.78 -7.61
C TYR A 182 0.23 -13.40 -8.21
N GLY A 183 0.20 -12.82 -9.40
CA GLY A 183 -1.02 -12.39 -10.08
C GLY A 183 -1.52 -11.00 -9.69
N THR A 184 -0.82 -10.25 -8.85
CA THR A 184 -1.12 -8.85 -8.52
C THR A 184 -1.01 -7.99 -9.78
N SER A 185 -2.01 -7.15 -10.05
CA SER A 185 -2.04 -6.37 -11.30
C SER A 185 -1.43 -4.96 -11.15
N ILE A 186 -0.82 -4.46 -12.23
CA ILE A 186 -0.37 -3.06 -12.34
C ILE A 186 -1.52 -2.08 -12.04
N ALA A 187 -2.72 -2.37 -12.53
CA ALA A 187 -3.92 -1.58 -12.29
C ALA A 187 -4.28 -1.47 -10.80
N GLU A 188 -4.09 -2.55 -10.03
CA GLU A 188 -4.29 -2.53 -8.58
C GLU A 188 -3.37 -1.52 -7.90
N TYR A 189 -2.08 -1.49 -8.28
CA TYR A 189 -1.12 -0.55 -7.69
C TYR A 189 -1.36 0.88 -8.14
N LEU A 190 -1.69 1.10 -9.41
CA LEU A 190 -2.09 2.41 -9.92
C LEU A 190 -3.25 3.00 -9.11
N LYS A 191 -4.26 2.18 -8.79
CA LYS A 191 -5.42 2.58 -8.00
C LYS A 191 -5.11 2.74 -6.52
N LYS A 192 -4.48 1.73 -5.89
CA LYS A 192 -4.26 1.66 -4.44
C LYS A 192 -3.31 2.76 -3.95
N PHE A 193 -2.29 3.06 -4.74
CA PHE A 193 -1.28 4.05 -4.38
C PHE A 193 -1.48 5.40 -5.06
N ALA A 194 -2.70 5.69 -5.50
CA ALA A 194 -3.03 6.98 -6.09
C ALA A 194 -3.00 8.11 -5.05
N GLY A 195 -2.56 9.29 -5.50
CA GLY A 195 -2.74 10.56 -4.80
C GLY A 195 -1.81 10.82 -3.62
N TYR A 196 -0.76 10.03 -3.43
CA TYR A 196 0.32 10.37 -2.49
C TYR A 196 1.23 11.45 -3.05
N ASN A 197 1.76 12.32 -2.18
CA ASN A 197 2.76 13.31 -2.53
C ASN A 197 4.15 12.65 -2.63
N THR A 198 4.70 12.64 -3.85
CA THR A 198 6.04 12.14 -4.19
C THR A 198 6.96 13.23 -4.72
N SER A 199 6.64 14.51 -4.47
CA SER A 199 7.39 15.65 -5.00
C SER A 199 8.84 15.70 -4.50
N CYS A 200 9.11 15.20 -3.30
CA CYS A 200 10.45 15.15 -2.71
C CYS A 200 11.39 14.13 -3.38
N VAL A 201 10.87 13.26 -4.26
CA VAL A 201 11.69 12.31 -5.02
C VAL A 201 12.19 13.00 -6.28
N GLU A 202 13.49 13.30 -6.32
CA GLU A 202 14.14 13.83 -7.52
C GLU A 202 14.47 12.70 -8.52
N PRO A 203 14.15 12.85 -9.81
CA PRO A 203 14.42 11.83 -10.82
C PRO A 203 15.93 11.72 -11.10
N ASN A 204 16.50 10.52 -10.96
CA ASN A 204 17.92 10.28 -11.19
C ASN A 204 18.17 8.92 -11.88
N LYS A 205 18.69 8.96 -13.12
CA LYS A 205 19.00 7.76 -13.94
C LYS A 205 20.00 6.81 -13.28
N LYS A 206 20.97 7.35 -12.55
CA LYS A 206 22.12 6.62 -11.99
C LYS A 206 22.04 6.48 -10.46
N ALA A 207 20.87 6.70 -9.86
CA ALA A 207 20.71 6.65 -8.41
C ALA A 207 21.22 5.32 -7.83
N LYS A 208 22.01 5.36 -6.77
CA LYS A 208 22.49 4.17 -6.04
C LYS A 208 22.08 4.35 -4.58
N ALA A 209 21.89 3.26 -3.84
CA ALA A 209 21.45 3.34 -2.44
C ALA A 209 22.41 4.19 -1.59
N GLN A 210 23.71 4.10 -1.85
CA GLN A 210 24.74 4.88 -1.13
C GLN A 210 24.62 6.41 -1.29
N HIS A 211 23.91 6.92 -2.31
CA HIS A 211 23.74 8.37 -2.53
C HIS A 211 22.69 9.01 -1.61
N TYR A 212 21.91 8.20 -0.89
CA TYR A 212 20.83 8.69 -0.03
C TYR A 212 21.23 8.62 1.44
N THR A 213 20.86 9.65 2.18
CA THR A 213 21.05 9.80 3.62
C THR A 213 19.72 10.11 4.30
N PHE A 214 19.60 9.74 5.57
CA PHE A 214 18.48 10.08 6.44
C PHE A 214 18.99 10.97 7.55
#